data_AF-A0A7X5Q9X3-F1
#
_entry.id   AF-A0A7X5Q9X3-F1
#
_cell.length_a   1.000
_cell.length_b   1.000
_cell.length_c   1.000
_cell.angle_alpha   90.00
_cell.angle_beta   90.00
_cell.angle_gamma   90.00
#
_symmetry.space_group_name_H-M   'P 1'
#
loop_
_entity.id
_entity.type
_entity.pdbx_description
1 polymer ?
#
loop_
_entity_poly.entity_id
_entity_poly.type
_entity_poly.pdbx_seq_one_letter_code
_entity_poly.pdbx_strand_id
1 'polypeptide(L)'
;MSKANYSKVEGALSKGLHKIKVGNLLKKTDKPSKKREKEGVLTPKQMMTIVEQDIKWMHKEDPDIYKNLKIKKSEIQKLMNKVQESPKSLKETDLEHIQQIKEKVSKYKKESFPSHPDEEIVKSQRKKHIYKRHNVPDKWVPLDTHADIENYEGD
;
A
#
# COMPACT_ATOMS: atom_id res chain seq x y z
N MET A 1 38.47 54.69 13.49
CA MET A 1 37.65 54.14 12.38
C MET A 1 37.68 52.62 12.48
N SER A 2 36.72 52.02 13.19
CA SER A 2 36.60 50.56 13.35
C SER A 2 36.18 49.95 12.01
N LYS A 3 37.07 49.19 11.37
CA LYS A 3 36.74 48.44 10.14
C LYS A 3 35.72 47.37 10.51
N ALA A 4 34.48 47.53 10.06
CA ALA A 4 33.45 46.53 10.26
C ALA A 4 33.86 45.23 9.56
N ASN A 5 33.81 44.10 10.28
CA ASN A 5 34.17 42.79 9.73
C ASN A 5 32.99 42.24 8.92
N TYR A 6 32.87 42.69 7.67
CA TYR A 6 31.80 42.32 6.73
C TYR A 6 31.61 40.80 6.58
N SER A 7 32.70 40.03 6.64
CA SER A 7 32.65 38.56 6.57
C SER A 7 31.85 37.92 7.72
N LYS A 8 31.86 38.50 8.93
CA LYS A 8 31.05 38.01 10.05
C LYS A 8 29.56 38.31 9.82
N VAL A 9 29.26 39.45 9.20
CA VAL A 9 27.89 39.86 8.87
C VAL A 9 27.31 38.96 7.78
N GLU A 10 28.10 38.67 6.73
CA GLU A 10 27.71 37.74 5.65
C GLU A 10 27.54 36.30 6.16
N GLY A 11 28.41 35.86 7.07
CA GLY A 11 28.28 34.56 7.73
C GLY A 11 27.01 34.44 8.59
N ALA A 12 26.60 35.52 9.27
CA ALA A 12 25.35 35.55 10.02
C ALA A 12 24.12 35.56 9.10
N LEU A 13 24.18 36.32 8.00
CA LEU A 13 23.11 36.44 7.01
C LEU A 13 22.84 35.12 6.28
N SER A 14 23.90 34.44 5.83
CA SER A 14 23.79 33.13 5.17
C SER A 14 23.22 32.05 6.10
N LYS A 15 23.66 32.02 7.37
CA LYS A 15 23.10 31.12 8.39
C LYS A 15 21.62 31.43 8.67
N GLY A 16 21.25 32.71 8.72
CA GLY A 16 19.85 33.14 8.89
C GLY A 16 18.96 32.67 7.73
N LEU A 17 19.39 32.90 6.49
CA LEU A 17 18.68 32.46 5.29
C LEU A 17 18.54 30.94 5.23
N HIS A 18 19.59 30.20 5.59
CA HIS A 18 19.57 28.74 5.65
C HIS A 18 18.53 28.24 6.67
N LYS A 19 18.51 28.80 7.88
CA LYS A 19 17.55 28.42 8.94
C LYS A 19 16.10 28.68 8.52
N ILE A 20 15.84 29.81 7.85
CA ILE A 20 14.51 30.13 7.31
C ILE A 20 14.11 29.14 6.21
N LYS A 21 15.03 28.79 5.31
CA LYS A 21 14.77 27.84 4.22
C LYS A 21 14.44 26.44 4.76
N VAL A 22 15.22 25.94 5.72
CA VAL A 22 14.97 24.65 6.39
C VAL A 22 13.63 24.68 7.14
N GLY A 23 13.36 25.74 7.92
CA GLY A 23 12.07 25.89 8.61
C GLY A 23 10.87 25.93 7.67
N ASN A 24 11.01 26.56 6.51
CA ASN A 24 9.97 26.59 5.49
C ASN A 24 9.78 25.24 4.78
N LEU A 25 10.85 24.45 4.60
CA LEU A 25 10.76 23.09 4.08
C LEU A 25 10.05 22.18 5.08
N LEU A 26 10.46 22.23 6.36
CA LEU A 26 9.81 21.48 7.44
C LEU A 26 8.33 21.83 7.57
N LYS A 27 7.96 23.11 7.52
CA LYS A 27 6.55 23.56 7.52
C LYS A 27 5.78 23.15 6.27
N LYS A 28 6.45 22.90 5.14
CA LYS A 28 5.81 22.40 3.91
C LYS A 28 5.64 20.88 3.96
N THR A 29 6.54 20.15 4.60
CA THR A 29 6.44 18.70 4.84
C THR A 29 5.49 18.36 6.00
N ASP A 30 5.42 19.19 7.04
CA ASP A 30 4.49 19.06 8.18
C ASP A 30 3.07 19.50 7.86
N LYS A 31 2.84 20.10 6.69
CA LYS A 31 1.47 20.19 6.18
C LYS A 31 1.10 18.78 5.73
N PRO A 32 0.27 18.02 6.48
CA PRO A 32 -0.24 16.77 5.95
C PRO A 32 -0.87 17.13 4.62
N SER A 33 -0.41 16.47 3.56
CA SER A 33 -0.92 16.64 2.21
C SER A 33 -2.43 16.85 2.27
N LYS A 34 -2.90 18.05 1.90
CA LYS A 34 -4.34 18.41 1.88
C LYS A 34 -5.20 17.53 0.94
N LYS A 35 -4.62 16.46 0.42
CA LYS A 35 -5.27 15.32 -0.26
C LYS A 35 -5.24 14.09 0.66
N ARG A 36 -5.74 14.19 1.89
CA ARG A 36 -6.34 13.01 2.52
C ARG A 36 -7.79 13.00 2.07
N GLU A 37 -8.00 12.48 0.87
CA GLU A 37 -9.32 11.99 0.47
C GLU A 37 -9.75 10.98 1.52
N LYS A 38 -10.75 11.34 2.34
CA LYS A 38 -11.51 10.50 3.28
C LYS A 38 -10.91 9.09 3.47
N GLU A 39 -9.83 9.00 4.25
CA GLU A 39 -9.20 7.73 4.61
C GLU A 39 -10.24 6.91 5.38
N GLY A 40 -10.79 5.87 4.76
CA GLY A 40 -11.51 4.80 5.46
C GLY A 40 -12.82 4.33 4.82
N VAL A 41 -13.50 5.13 3.99
CA VAL A 41 -14.79 4.72 3.41
C VAL A 41 -14.60 4.33 1.95
N LEU A 42 -14.48 3.02 1.71
CA LEU A 42 -14.46 2.46 0.36
C LEU A 42 -15.72 2.92 -0.40
N THR A 43 -15.55 3.39 -1.63
CA THR A 43 -16.69 3.66 -2.49
C THR A 43 -17.43 2.36 -2.84
N PRO A 44 -18.74 2.39 -3.12
CA PRO A 44 -19.51 1.18 -3.47
C PRO A 44 -18.91 0.42 -4.66
N LYS A 45 -18.34 1.17 -5.62
CA LYS A 45 -17.59 0.62 -6.76
C LYS A 45 -16.35 -0.13 -6.32
N GLN A 46 -15.55 0.44 -5.41
CA GLN A 46 -14.38 -0.24 -4.87
C GLN A 46 -14.78 -1.48 -4.07
N MET A 47 -15.86 -1.42 -3.28
CA MET A 47 -16.36 -2.58 -2.55
C MET A 47 -16.74 -3.74 -3.46
N MET A 48 -17.52 -3.48 -4.52
CA MET A 48 -17.87 -4.55 -5.47
C MET A 48 -16.70 -5.06 -6.29
N THR A 49 -15.75 -4.19 -6.64
CA THR A 49 -14.52 -4.63 -7.33
C THR A 49 -13.71 -5.60 -6.46
N ILE A 50 -13.58 -5.32 -5.16
CA ILE A 50 -12.89 -6.21 -4.21
C ILE A 50 -13.62 -7.55 -4.12
N VAL A 51 -14.95 -7.53 -3.97
CA VAL A 51 -15.79 -8.73 -3.92
C VAL A 51 -15.63 -9.58 -5.19
N GLU A 52 -15.67 -8.96 -6.37
CA GLU A 52 -15.51 -9.67 -7.63
C GLU A 52 -14.13 -10.33 -7.75
N GLN A 53 -13.07 -9.60 -7.39
CA GLN A 53 -11.71 -10.13 -7.40
C GLN A 53 -11.55 -11.29 -6.41
N ASP A 54 -12.03 -11.12 -5.19
CA ASP A 54 -11.96 -12.15 -4.15
C ASP A 54 -12.71 -13.41 -4.59
N ILE A 55 -13.93 -13.30 -5.11
CA ILE A 55 -14.69 -14.44 -5.63
C ILE A 55 -13.96 -15.10 -6.81
N LYS A 56 -13.38 -14.32 -7.73
CA LYS A 56 -12.63 -14.85 -8.87
C LYS A 56 -11.38 -15.60 -8.44
N TRP A 57 -10.68 -15.13 -7.41
CA TRP A 57 -9.53 -15.81 -6.83
C TRP A 57 -9.97 -17.12 -6.16
N MET A 58 -10.98 -17.06 -5.29
CA MET A 58 -11.47 -18.23 -4.59
C MET A 58 -12.06 -19.28 -5.55
N HIS A 59 -12.70 -18.87 -6.64
CA HIS A 59 -13.22 -19.78 -7.67
C HIS A 59 -12.12 -20.59 -8.37
N LYS A 60 -10.86 -20.11 -8.39
CA LYS A 60 -9.75 -20.90 -8.94
C LYS A 60 -9.40 -22.09 -8.04
N GLU A 61 -9.59 -21.95 -6.74
CA GLU A 61 -9.28 -22.99 -5.76
C GLU A 61 -10.50 -23.86 -5.45
N ASP A 62 -11.69 -23.27 -5.42
CA ASP A 62 -12.97 -23.96 -5.18
C ASP A 62 -14.01 -23.54 -6.25
N PRO A 63 -14.32 -24.40 -7.23
CA PRO A 63 -15.27 -24.09 -8.31
C PRO A 63 -16.72 -23.97 -7.83
N ASP A 64 -17.07 -24.52 -6.65
CA ASP A 64 -18.43 -24.49 -6.09
C ASP A 64 -18.64 -23.34 -5.10
N ILE A 65 -17.74 -22.33 -5.10
CA ILE A 65 -17.75 -21.17 -4.20
C ILE A 65 -19.12 -20.47 -4.08
N TYR A 66 -19.88 -20.37 -5.17
CA TYR A 66 -21.17 -19.70 -5.19
C TYR A 66 -22.24 -20.48 -4.41
N LYS A 67 -22.16 -21.82 -4.40
CA LYS A 67 -23.03 -22.67 -3.58
C LYS A 67 -22.64 -22.55 -2.11
N ASN A 68 -21.34 -22.55 -1.81
CA ASN A 68 -20.82 -22.45 -0.45
C ASN A 68 -21.14 -21.09 0.21
N LEU A 69 -21.02 -20.00 -0.54
CA LEU A 69 -21.41 -18.65 -0.10
C LEU A 69 -22.93 -18.43 -0.07
N LYS A 70 -23.73 -19.35 -0.65
CA LYS A 70 -25.18 -19.22 -0.84
C LYS A 70 -25.58 -17.93 -1.58
N ILE A 71 -24.78 -17.51 -2.56
CA ILE A 71 -25.01 -16.30 -3.35
C ILE A 71 -25.15 -16.66 -4.82
N LYS A 72 -26.17 -16.14 -5.50
CA LYS A 72 -26.35 -16.37 -6.94
C LYS A 72 -25.40 -15.47 -7.74
N LYS A 73 -24.70 -16.05 -8.72
CA LYS A 73 -23.81 -15.28 -9.63
C LYS A 73 -24.53 -14.12 -10.33
N SER A 74 -25.80 -14.33 -10.70
CA SER A 74 -26.63 -13.31 -11.36
C SER A 74 -26.96 -12.11 -10.47
N GLU A 75 -26.98 -12.30 -9.14
CA GLU A 75 -27.24 -11.23 -8.17
C GLU A 75 -26.06 -10.28 -8.06
N ILE A 76 -24.84 -10.83 -7.99
CA ILE A 76 -23.59 -10.06 -8.00
C ILE A 76 -23.46 -9.27 -9.30
N GLN A 77 -23.75 -9.89 -10.45
CA GLN A 77 -23.69 -9.22 -11.76
C GLN A 77 -24.69 -8.06 -11.86
N LYS A 78 -25.92 -8.23 -11.36
CA LYS A 78 -26.92 -7.16 -11.34
C LYS A 78 -26.47 -5.97 -10.48
N LEU A 79 -25.91 -6.24 -9.30
CA LEU A 79 -25.37 -5.19 -8.43
C LEU A 79 -24.19 -4.48 -9.08
N MET A 80 -23.29 -5.22 -9.74
CA MET A 80 -22.14 -4.64 -10.43
C MET A 80 -22.57 -3.71 -11.57
N ASN A 81 -23.52 -4.15 -12.40
CA ASN A 81 -24.03 -3.34 -13.50
C ASN A 81 -24.71 -2.06 -12.98
N LYS A 82 -25.54 -2.16 -11.93
CA LYS A 82 -26.14 -0.97 -11.27
C LYS A 82 -25.08 0.03 -10.78
N VAL A 83 -24.01 -0.47 -10.14
CA VAL A 83 -22.93 0.36 -9.61
C VAL A 83 -22.11 1.02 -10.74
N GLN A 84 -21.97 0.35 -11.88
CA GLN A 84 -21.26 0.89 -13.06
C GLN A 84 -22.10 1.90 -13.84
N GLU A 85 -23.37 1.59 -14.09
CA GLU A 85 -24.27 2.40 -14.91
C GLU A 85 -24.77 3.64 -14.17
N SER A 86 -25.04 3.55 -12.87
CA SER A 86 -25.62 4.66 -12.10
C SER A 86 -25.16 4.68 -10.64
N PRO A 87 -23.89 5.05 -10.38
CA PRO A 87 -23.34 5.14 -9.02
C PRO A 87 -24.07 6.19 -8.14
N LYS A 88 -24.78 7.15 -8.75
CA LYS A 88 -25.55 8.18 -8.03
C LYS A 88 -26.99 7.76 -7.68
N SER A 89 -27.50 6.65 -8.25
CA SER A 89 -28.87 6.18 -8.02
C SER A 89 -28.94 4.95 -7.14
N LEU A 90 -27.83 4.60 -6.47
CA LEU A 90 -27.79 3.49 -5.51
C LEU A 90 -28.70 3.82 -4.34
N LYS A 91 -29.69 2.95 -4.11
CA LYS A 91 -30.52 3.01 -2.90
C LYS A 91 -29.71 2.54 -1.69
N GLU A 92 -30.07 3.01 -0.52
CA GLU A 92 -29.46 2.59 0.75
C GLU A 92 -29.54 1.07 0.93
N THR A 93 -30.65 0.45 0.50
CA THR A 93 -30.82 -1.01 0.50
C THR A 93 -29.83 -1.75 -0.40
N ASP A 94 -29.44 -1.17 -1.53
CA ASP A 94 -28.43 -1.77 -2.42
C ASP A 94 -27.04 -1.71 -1.77
N LEU A 95 -26.74 -0.65 -1.00
CA LEU A 95 -25.47 -0.49 -0.28
C LEU A 95 -25.35 -1.48 0.88
N GLU A 96 -26.39 -1.63 1.68
CA GLU A 96 -26.45 -2.64 2.74
C GLU A 96 -26.22 -4.05 2.18
N HIS A 97 -26.83 -4.34 1.03
CA HIS A 97 -26.68 -5.64 0.39
C HIS A 97 -25.25 -5.90 -0.10
N ILE A 98 -24.61 -4.90 -0.71
CA ILE A 98 -23.18 -4.96 -1.09
C ILE A 98 -22.30 -5.22 0.15
N GLN A 99 -22.61 -4.57 1.27
CA GLN A 99 -21.87 -4.73 2.51
C GLN A 99 -22.03 -6.13 3.11
N GLN A 100 -23.24 -6.69 3.11
CA GLN A 100 -23.50 -8.06 3.54
C GLN A 100 -22.75 -9.09 2.67
N ILE A 101 -22.73 -8.89 1.35
CA ILE A 101 -21.99 -9.76 0.43
C ILE A 101 -20.49 -9.69 0.74
N LYS A 102 -19.94 -8.47 0.91
CA LYS A 102 -18.54 -8.27 1.27
C LYS A 102 -18.17 -8.98 2.57
N GLU A 103 -19.02 -8.89 3.59
CA GLU A 103 -18.78 -9.57 4.87
C GLU A 103 -18.80 -11.09 4.73
N LYS A 104 -19.77 -11.65 4.00
CA LYS A 104 -19.82 -13.10 3.73
C LYS A 104 -18.57 -13.59 3.01
N VAL A 105 -18.17 -12.89 1.97
CA VAL A 105 -16.96 -13.21 1.18
C VAL A 105 -15.70 -13.08 2.04
N SER A 106 -15.61 -12.04 2.86
CA SER A 106 -14.46 -11.84 3.76
C SER A 106 -14.35 -12.90 4.85
N LYS A 107 -15.48 -13.32 5.43
CA LYS A 107 -15.53 -14.42 6.42
C LYS A 107 -15.11 -15.74 5.77
N TYR A 108 -15.72 -16.09 4.64
CA TYR A 108 -15.36 -17.29 3.91
C TYR A 108 -13.88 -17.32 3.51
N LYS A 109 -13.35 -16.18 3.05
CA LYS A 109 -11.93 -16.05 2.72
C LYS A 109 -11.03 -16.36 3.91
N LYS A 110 -11.34 -15.81 5.09
CA LYS A 110 -10.56 -16.06 6.31
C LYS A 110 -10.64 -17.52 6.79
N GLU A 111 -11.80 -18.14 6.65
CA GLU A 111 -12.05 -19.52 7.10
C GLU A 111 -11.43 -20.55 6.15
N SER A 112 -11.58 -20.35 4.84
CA SER A 112 -11.19 -21.33 3.82
C SER A 112 -9.77 -21.11 3.28
N PHE A 113 -9.31 -19.85 3.29
CA PHE A 113 -8.00 -19.46 2.77
C PHE A 113 -7.26 -18.64 3.84
N PRO A 114 -6.80 -19.29 4.94
CA PRO A 114 -6.00 -18.62 5.95
C PRO A 114 -4.82 -17.96 5.23
N SER A 115 -4.72 -16.64 5.38
CA SER A 115 -3.67 -15.86 4.76
C SER A 115 -2.34 -16.43 5.22
N HIS A 116 -1.54 -16.94 4.29
CA HIS A 116 -0.14 -17.18 4.60
C HIS A 116 0.44 -15.82 4.98
N PRO A 117 1.15 -15.70 6.11
CA PRO A 117 1.70 -14.43 6.52
C PRO A 117 2.57 -13.91 5.39
N ASP A 118 2.42 -12.63 5.04
CA ASP A 118 3.19 -11.96 3.97
C ASP A 118 4.69 -12.25 4.10
N GLU A 119 5.18 -12.50 5.32
CA GLU A 119 6.54 -12.95 5.60
C GLU A 119 6.97 -14.21 4.86
N GLU A 120 6.12 -15.22 4.67
CA GLU A 120 6.48 -16.44 3.93
C GLU A 120 6.61 -16.15 2.43
N ILE A 121 5.71 -15.33 1.90
CA ILE A 121 5.78 -14.88 0.50
C ILE A 121 7.03 -14.01 0.30
N VAL A 122 7.29 -13.06 1.19
CA VAL A 122 8.49 -12.22 1.19
C VAL A 122 9.75 -13.06 1.33
N LYS A 123 9.79 -14.05 2.24
CA LYS A 123 10.93 -14.99 2.38
C LYS A 123 11.12 -15.81 1.11
N SER A 124 10.05 -16.29 0.48
CA SER A 124 10.12 -17.04 -0.77
C SER A 124 10.65 -16.19 -1.94
N GLN A 125 10.24 -14.92 -2.01
CA GLN A 125 10.73 -13.98 -3.02
C GLN A 125 12.18 -13.56 -2.74
N ARG A 126 12.55 -13.28 -1.48
CA ARG A 126 13.94 -13.03 -1.08
C ARG A 126 14.83 -14.21 -1.49
N LYS A 127 14.44 -15.45 -1.17
CA LYS A 127 15.17 -16.66 -1.62
C LYS A 127 15.38 -16.74 -3.14
N LYS A 128 14.37 -16.35 -3.93
CA LYS A 128 14.48 -16.31 -5.40
C LYS A 128 15.44 -15.22 -5.89
N HIS A 129 15.60 -14.13 -5.15
CA HIS A 129 16.40 -12.96 -5.53
C HIS A 129 17.85 -13.01 -5.03
N ILE A 130 18.15 -13.77 -3.97
CA ILE A 130 19.53 -13.97 -3.47
C ILE A 130 20.50 -14.38 -4.59
N TYR A 131 20.05 -15.22 -5.53
CA TYR A 131 20.88 -15.72 -6.63
C TYR A 131 20.76 -14.91 -7.94
N LYS A 132 19.94 -13.85 -7.95
CA LYS A 132 19.70 -13.06 -9.16
C LYS A 132 20.82 -12.03 -9.32
N ARG A 133 21.74 -12.30 -10.24
CA ARG A 133 22.92 -11.47 -10.53
C ARG A 133 22.53 -10.26 -11.38
N HIS A 134 22.90 -9.04 -10.97
CA HIS A 134 22.91 -7.89 -11.86
C HIS A 134 24.28 -7.77 -12.52
N ASN A 135 24.31 -7.67 -13.85
CA ASN A 135 25.53 -7.42 -14.61
C ASN A 135 25.80 -5.90 -14.57
N VAL A 136 26.52 -5.44 -13.56
CA VAL A 136 27.01 -4.06 -13.48
C VAL A 136 28.48 -4.08 -13.95
N PRO A 137 28.91 -3.13 -14.80
CA PRO A 137 30.30 -3.07 -15.24
C PRO A 137 31.20 -2.91 -14.01
N ASP A 138 32.07 -3.90 -13.81
CA ASP A 138 33.22 -3.96 -12.90
C ASP A 138 33.13 -4.51 -11.47
N LYS A 139 31.98 -4.86 -10.88
CA LYS A 139 32.00 -5.64 -9.60
C LYS A 139 30.83 -6.60 -9.42
N TRP A 140 31.14 -7.80 -8.95
CA TRP A 140 30.18 -8.80 -8.48
C TRP A 140 29.72 -8.42 -7.07
N VAL A 141 28.48 -7.97 -6.92
CA VAL A 141 27.90 -7.63 -5.61
C VAL A 141 26.61 -8.43 -5.41
N PRO A 142 26.52 -9.28 -4.37
CA PRO A 142 25.26 -9.87 -3.94
C PRO A 142 24.31 -8.76 -3.42
N LEU A 143 23.01 -8.88 -3.70
CA LEU A 143 22.01 -7.84 -3.38
C LEU A 143 21.82 -7.61 -1.87
N ASP A 144 22.15 -8.58 -1.03
CA ASP A 144 21.97 -8.51 0.43
C ASP A 144 23.34 -8.52 1.13
N THR A 145 24.08 -7.41 1.08
CA THR A 145 25.16 -7.18 2.07
C THR A 145 24.55 -6.62 3.35
N HIS A 146 23.71 -7.42 4.02
CA HIS A 146 23.78 -7.51 5.46
C HIS A 146 24.80 -8.62 5.77
N ALA A 147 26.06 -8.36 5.42
CA ALA A 147 27.16 -9.13 5.96
C ALA A 147 27.23 -8.74 7.43
N ASP A 148 26.85 -9.70 8.28
CA ASP A 148 27.27 -9.88 9.65
C ASP A 148 28.37 -8.88 10.08
N ILE A 149 27.97 -7.83 10.81
CA ILE A 149 28.89 -6.96 11.56
C ILE A 149 29.11 -7.58 12.95
N GLU A 150 29.21 -8.90 13.00
CA GLU A 150 29.63 -9.64 14.18
C GLU A 150 30.85 -10.45 13.73
N ASN A 151 31.96 -10.30 14.46
CA ASN A 151 33.29 -10.88 14.21
C ASN A 151 34.25 -9.99 13.39
N TYR A 152 34.64 -8.87 13.98
CA TYR A 152 36.00 -8.34 13.85
C TYR A 152 36.55 -8.03 15.25
N GLU A 153 36.93 -9.10 15.96
CA GLU A 153 37.85 -9.06 17.09
C GLU A 153 39.11 -9.88 16.70
N GLY A 154 40.30 -9.29 16.88
CA GLY A 154 41.63 -9.93 16.80
C GLY A 154 42.15 -10.18 15.37
N ASP A 155 43.37 -9.82 14.97
CA ASP A 155 44.60 -9.38 15.66
C ASP A 155 45.35 -8.33 14.81
#